data_AF-A0A9D1L435-F1
#
_entry.id   AF-A0A9D1L435-F1
#
_cell.length_a   1.000
_cell.length_b   1.000
_cell.length_c   1.000
_cell.angle_alpha   90.00
_cell.angle_beta   90.00
_cell.angle_gamma   90.00
#
_symmetry.space_group_name_H-M   'P 1'
#
loop_
_entity.id
_entity.type
_entity.pdbx_description
1 polymer ?
#
loop_
_entity_poly.entity_id
_entity_poly.type
_entity_poly.pdbx_seq_one_letter_code
_entity_poly.pdbx_strand_id
1 'polypeptide(L)'
;MNFLDIILIILILGFIITGIILLVIGTKEDDVFNGCCCFAGCLFISFCLTIPFIKMDAGSGSTIGTITSVDKNFFGTTAVFIKTSETTQEEYCIEDEEVARVARDLIGSNVKVYYGERIGLYSTGRCDNAPIEKIEVIYE
;
A
#
# COMPACT_ATOMS: atom_id res chain seq x y z
N MET A 1 10.13 -8.81 -5.93
CA MET A 1 10.59 -7.53 -5.34
C MET A 1 10.38 -6.48 -6.41
N ASN A 2 9.42 -5.58 -6.21
CA ASN A 2 8.99 -4.66 -7.26
C ASN A 2 10.00 -3.52 -7.43
N PHE A 3 9.95 -2.85 -8.58
CA PHE A 3 10.90 -1.78 -8.94
C PHE A 3 10.93 -0.66 -7.89
N LEU A 4 9.78 -0.31 -7.32
CA LEU A 4 9.66 0.67 -6.24
C LEU A 4 10.33 0.20 -4.94
N ASP A 5 10.18 -1.09 -4.58
CA ASP A 5 10.85 -1.69 -3.42
C ASP A 5 12.37 -1.59 -3.56
N ILE A 6 12.88 -1.87 -4.76
CA ILE A 6 14.32 -1.77 -5.08
C ILE A 6 14.81 -0.33 -4.90
N ILE A 7 14.06 0.66 -5.40
CA ILE A 7 14.40 2.09 -5.24
C ILE A 7 14.40 2.50 -3.76
N LEU A 8 13.38 2.09 -2.99
CA LEU A 8 13.28 2.36 -1.56
C LEU A 8 14.46 1.78 -0.78
N ILE A 9 14.83 0.53 -1.06
CA ILE A 9 15.99 -0.13 -0.43
C ILE A 9 17.29 0.61 -0.76
N ILE A 10 17.49 0.99 -2.03
CA ILE A 10 18.68 1.75 -2.46
C ILE A 10 18.75 3.11 -1.75
N LEU A 11 17.62 3.82 -1.63
CA LEU A 11 17.55 5.10 -0.93
C LEU A 11 17.92 4.97 0.55
N ILE A 12 17.31 4.01 1.26
CA ILE A 12 17.58 3.76 2.68
C ILE A 12 19.06 3.43 2.90
N LEU A 13 19.61 2.51 2.11
CA LEU A 13 21.02 2.14 2.20
C LEU A 13 21.94 3.32 1.90
N GLY A 14 21.61 4.14 0.90
CA GLY A 14 22.36 5.36 0.57
C GLY A 14 22.42 6.36 1.72
N PHE A 15 21.29 6.61 2.39
CA PHE A 15 21.24 7.49 3.57
C PHE A 15 22.02 6.93 4.75
N ILE A 16 21.92 5.63 5.02
CA ILE A 16 22.66 4.97 6.11
C ILE A 16 24.17 5.06 5.85
N ILE A 17 24.63 4.71 4.64
CA ILE A 17 26.05 4.77 4.28
C ILE A 17 26.57 6.20 4.40
N THR A 18 25.83 7.18 3.87
CA THR A 18 26.21 8.60 3.95
C THR A 18 26.30 9.06 5.40
N GLY A 19 25.32 8.71 6.23
CA GLY A 19 25.33 9.03 7.65
C GLY A 19 26.54 8.43 8.38
N ILE A 20 26.88 7.17 8.10
CA ILE A 20 28.06 6.51 8.70
C ILE A 20 29.35 7.22 8.29
N ILE A 21 29.48 7.61 7.01
CA ILE A 21 30.66 8.35 6.53
C ILE A 21 30.78 9.68 7.27
N LEU A 22 29.70 10.44 7.41
CA LEU A 22 29.68 11.72 8.11
C LEU A 22 30.03 11.58 9.60
N LEU A 23 29.55 10.51 10.24
CA LEU A 23 29.91 10.19 11.63
C LEU A 23 31.41 9.86 11.77
N VAL A 24 31.97 9.11 10.84
CA VAL A 24 33.41 8.78 10.82
C VAL A 24 34.27 10.02 10.57
N ILE A 25 33.81 10.97 9.75
CA ILE A 25 34.50 12.25 9.54
C ILE A 25 34.44 13.10 10.83
N GLY A 26 33.25 13.28 11.41
CA GLY A 26 33.09 14.06 12.63
C GLY A 26 33.89 13.51 13.82
N THR A 27 34.02 12.17 13.93
CA THR A 27 34.88 11.55 14.95
C THR A 27 36.37 11.73 14.70
N LYS A 28 36.80 11.89 13.44
CA LYS A 28 38.21 12.19 13.10
C LYS A 28 38.57 13.65 13.32
N GLU A 29 37.60 14.56 13.21
CA GLU A 29 37.79 16.00 13.37
C GLU A 29 37.53 16.48 14.81
N ASP A 30 37.36 15.55 15.77
CA ASP A 30 36.93 15.81 17.16
C ASP A 30 35.59 16.57 17.29
N ASP A 31 34.85 16.73 16.19
CA ASP A 31 33.52 17.33 16.10
C ASP A 31 32.43 16.25 16.10
N VAL A 32 32.48 15.40 17.12
CA VAL A 32 31.57 14.24 17.28
C VAL A 32 30.11 14.69 17.35
N PHE A 33 29.84 15.85 17.93
CA PHE A 33 28.50 16.40 18.05
C PHE A 33 27.89 16.67 16.66
N ASN A 34 28.62 17.33 15.78
CA ASN A 34 28.18 17.61 14.42
C ASN A 34 28.02 16.32 13.60
N GLY A 35 28.96 15.37 13.73
CA GLY A 35 28.86 14.05 13.11
C GLY A 35 27.60 13.27 13.53
N CYS A 36 27.26 13.29 14.82
CA CYS A 36 26.03 12.70 15.35
C CYS A 36 24.77 13.40 14.84
N CYS A 37 24.75 14.74 14.80
CA CYS A 37 23.64 15.51 14.26
C CYS A 37 23.40 15.21 12.77
N CYS A 38 24.46 15.11 11.97
CA CYS A 38 24.37 14.73 10.56
C CYS A 38 23.83 13.30 10.38
N PHE A 39 24.31 12.33 11.18
CA PHE A 39 23.81 10.96 11.14
C PHE A 39 22.32 10.87 11.49
N ALA A 40 21.91 11.52 12.58
CA ALA A 40 20.51 11.58 12.99
C ALA A 40 19.63 12.26 11.94
N GLY A 41 20.13 13.33 11.29
CA GLY A 41 19.45 14.01 10.19
C GLY A 41 19.25 13.10 8.97
N CYS A 42 20.27 12.34 8.57
CA CYS A 42 20.15 11.37 7.47
C CYS A 42 19.10 10.29 7.77
N LEU A 43 19.07 9.77 9.00
CA LEU A 43 18.06 8.79 9.41
C LEU A 43 16.65 9.38 9.39
N PHE A 44 16.49 10.61 9.89
CA PHE A 44 15.19 11.29 9.91
C PHE A 44 14.67 11.55 8.49
N ILE A 45 15.51 12.02 7.58
CA ILE A 45 15.14 12.23 6.17
C ILE A 45 14.77 10.90 5.51
N SER A 46 15.54 9.83 5.74
CA SER A 46 15.22 8.50 5.24
C SER A 46 13.87 8.00 5.76
N PHE A 47 13.56 8.24 7.04
CA PHE A 47 12.26 7.91 7.62
C PHE A 47 11.14 8.73 6.98
N CYS A 48 11.27 10.05 6.86
CA CYS A 48 10.27 10.90 6.22
C CYS A 48 9.98 10.53 4.75
N LEU A 49 11.00 10.09 4.00
CA LEU A 49 10.84 9.66 2.61
C LEU A 49 10.20 8.28 2.47
N THR A 50 10.25 7.45 3.51
CA THR A 50 9.75 6.06 3.47
C THR A 50 8.36 5.90 4.08
N ILE A 51 7.97 6.75 5.05
CA ILE A 51 6.64 6.74 5.68
C ILE A 51 5.47 6.70 4.68
N PRO A 52 5.43 7.52 3.61
CA PRO A 52 4.29 7.53 2.69
C PRO A 52 4.06 6.19 1.98
N PHE A 53 5.08 5.34 1.95
CA PHE A 53 5.06 4.02 1.31
C PHE A 53 4.73 2.90 2.29
N ILE A 54 4.62 3.18 3.59
CA ILE A 54 4.22 2.22 4.61
C ILE A 54 2.70 2.34 4.80
N LYS A 55 1.96 1.30 4.42
CA LYS A 55 0.52 1.20 4.73
C LYS A 55 0.37 0.51 6.09
N MET A 56 -0.17 1.23 7.06
CA MET A 56 -0.53 0.67 8.37
C MET A 56 -1.99 0.22 8.34
N ASP A 57 -2.18 -1.07 8.61
CA ASP A 57 -3.43 -1.79 8.89
C ASP A 57 -4.71 -1.28 8.19
N ALA A 58 -5.01 -1.83 7.02
CA ALA A 58 -6.40 -1.90 6.58
C ALA A 58 -7.00 -3.18 7.18
N GLY A 59 -7.89 -3.01 8.16
CA GLY A 59 -8.51 -4.11 8.90
C GLY A 59 -9.45 -4.95 8.02
N SER A 60 -9.62 -6.21 8.40
CA SER A 60 -10.56 -7.12 7.77
C SER A 60 -12.01 -6.73 8.03
N GLY A 61 -12.89 -7.05 7.09
CA GLY A 61 -14.30 -6.70 7.21
C GLY A 61 -15.14 -7.17 6.04
N SER A 62 -16.37 -6.68 6.02
CA SER A 62 -17.30 -6.97 4.93
C SER A 62 -18.22 -5.80 4.65
N THR A 63 -18.55 -5.60 3.38
CA THR A 63 -19.48 -4.55 2.92
C THR A 63 -20.55 -5.20 2.05
N ILE A 64 -21.79 -4.71 2.16
CA ILE A 64 -22.90 -5.10 1.31
C ILE A 64 -23.20 -3.96 0.33
N GLY A 65 -23.36 -4.29 -0.95
CA GLY A 65 -23.76 -3.33 -1.95
C GLY A 65 -23.84 -3.91 -3.35
N THR A 66 -24.18 -3.07 -4.31
CA THR A 66 -24.29 -3.44 -5.72
C THR A 66 -22.98 -3.15 -6.44
N ILE A 67 -22.42 -4.14 -7.16
CA ILE A 67 -21.26 -3.90 -8.02
C ILE A 67 -21.70 -3.04 -9.20
N THR A 68 -21.16 -1.83 -9.32
CA THR A 68 -21.51 -0.90 -10.41
C THR A 68 -20.57 -1.04 -11.60
N SER A 69 -19.29 -1.30 -11.36
CA SER A 69 -18.30 -1.51 -12.42
C SER A 69 -17.06 -2.24 -11.89
N VAL A 70 -16.32 -2.86 -12.82
CA VAL A 70 -15.02 -3.47 -12.58
C VAL A 70 -14.07 -3.02 -13.68
N ASP A 71 -12.97 -2.37 -13.31
CA ASP A 71 -11.97 -1.87 -14.26
C ASP A 71 -10.54 -2.14 -13.75
N LYS A 72 -9.52 -1.94 -14.58
CA LYS A 72 -8.12 -1.94 -14.15
C LYS A 72 -7.70 -0.53 -13.78
N ASN A 73 -7.04 -0.39 -12.63
CA ASN A 73 -6.43 0.87 -12.26
C ASN A 73 -5.16 1.14 -13.08
N PHE A 74 -4.58 2.34 -12.94
CA PHE A 74 -3.37 2.76 -13.64
C PHE A 74 -2.17 1.81 -13.44
N PHE A 75 -2.15 1.07 -12.33
CA PHE A 75 -1.10 0.10 -11.99
C PHE A 75 -1.38 -1.32 -12.48
N GLY A 76 -2.50 -1.55 -13.17
CA GLY A 76 -2.91 -2.84 -13.72
C GLY A 76 -3.67 -3.75 -12.75
N THR A 77 -3.91 -3.31 -11.51
CA THR A 77 -4.70 -4.04 -10.50
C THR A 77 -6.19 -3.86 -10.75
N THR A 78 -7.00 -4.88 -10.49
CA THR A 78 -8.46 -4.80 -10.69
C THR A 78 -9.11 -4.00 -9.57
N ALA A 79 -9.80 -2.92 -9.94
CA ALA A 79 -10.64 -2.10 -9.08
C ALA A 79 -12.12 -2.49 -9.28
N VAL A 80 -12.85 -2.65 -8.18
CA VAL A 80 -14.28 -2.93 -8.15
C VAL A 80 -14.98 -1.79 -7.44
N PHE A 81 -15.98 -1.22 -8.10
CA PHE A 81 -16.79 -0.16 -7.55
C PHE A 81 -18.10 -0.72 -7.02
N ILE A 82 -18.39 -0.43 -5.75
CA ILE A 82 -19.57 -0.94 -5.05
C ILE A 82 -20.38 0.24 -4.56
N LYS A 83 -21.67 0.27 -4.93
CA LYS A 83 -22.63 1.23 -4.38
C LYS A 83 -23.30 0.60 -3.16
N THR A 84 -23.11 1.21 -2.00
CA THR A 84 -23.73 0.77 -0.74
C THR A 84 -25.01 1.56 -0.48
N SER A 85 -25.72 1.24 0.60
CA SER A 85 -26.87 2.04 1.06
C SER A 85 -26.46 3.40 1.65
N GLU A 86 -25.21 3.56 2.06
CA GLU A 86 -24.70 4.74 2.75
C GLU A 86 -23.91 5.67 1.83
N THR A 87 -23.21 5.10 0.85
CA THR A 87 -22.32 5.82 -0.06
C THR A 87 -22.69 5.58 -1.52
N THR A 88 -22.53 6.62 -2.35
CA THR A 88 -22.90 6.55 -3.77
C THR A 88 -22.01 5.60 -4.57
N GLN A 89 -20.72 5.49 -4.20
CA GLN A 89 -19.76 4.58 -4.84
C GLN A 89 -18.48 4.48 -3.99
N GLU A 90 -18.09 3.28 -3.60
CA GLU A 90 -16.82 2.97 -2.93
C GLU A 90 -15.92 2.13 -3.85
N GLU A 91 -14.62 2.42 -3.82
CA GLU A 91 -13.61 1.69 -4.59
C GLU A 91 -12.93 0.63 -3.71
N TYR A 92 -12.99 -0.60 -4.18
CA TYR A 92 -12.31 -1.76 -3.61
C TYR A 92 -11.37 -2.36 -4.64
N CYS A 93 -10.43 -3.18 -4.19
CA CYS A 93 -9.39 -3.73 -5.05
C CYS A 93 -9.32 -5.25 -4.93
N ILE A 94 -9.01 -5.94 -6.05
CA ILE A 94 -8.86 -7.38 -6.14
C ILE A 94 -7.47 -7.70 -6.69
N GLU A 95 -6.74 -8.59 -6.00
CA GLU A 95 -5.48 -9.15 -6.49
C GLU A 95 -5.64 -10.54 -7.14
N ASP A 96 -6.69 -11.29 -6.77
CA ASP A 96 -6.97 -12.62 -7.30
C ASP A 96 -7.77 -12.55 -8.62
N GLU A 97 -7.20 -13.09 -9.71
CA GLU A 97 -7.85 -13.10 -11.02
C GLU A 97 -9.17 -13.88 -11.05
N GLU A 98 -9.33 -14.92 -10.24
CA GLU A 98 -10.58 -15.68 -10.16
C GLU A 98 -11.69 -14.85 -9.52
N VAL A 99 -11.38 -14.17 -8.42
CA VAL A 99 -12.30 -13.25 -7.74
C VAL A 99 -12.64 -12.07 -8.66
N ALA A 100 -11.67 -11.57 -9.43
CA ALA A 100 -11.87 -10.51 -10.41
C ALA A 100 -12.77 -10.94 -11.58
N ARG A 101 -12.76 -12.22 -11.96
CA ARG A 101 -13.70 -12.75 -12.95
C ARG A 101 -15.11 -12.84 -12.36
N VAL A 102 -15.25 -13.37 -11.15
CA VAL A 102 -16.53 -13.44 -10.44
C VAL A 102 -17.14 -12.04 -10.27
N ALA A 103 -16.34 -11.04 -9.90
CA ALA A 103 -16.80 -9.66 -9.77
C ALA A 103 -17.36 -9.09 -11.08
N ARG A 104 -16.74 -9.41 -12.22
CA ARG A 104 -17.19 -8.98 -13.55
C ARG A 104 -18.51 -9.63 -13.95
N ASP A 105 -18.68 -10.91 -13.62
CA ASP A 105 -19.91 -11.65 -13.93
C ASP A 105 -21.09 -11.19 -13.04
N LEU A 106 -20.81 -10.60 -11.88
CA LEU A 106 -21.79 -10.13 -10.90
C LEU A 106 -22.11 -8.63 -10.97
N ILE A 107 -21.68 -7.92 -12.03
CA ILE A 107 -22.01 -6.51 -12.23
C ILE A 107 -23.54 -6.33 -12.23
N GLY A 108 -24.03 -5.37 -11.44
CA GLY A 108 -25.45 -5.09 -11.25
C GLY A 108 -26.14 -5.97 -10.20
N SER A 109 -25.45 -6.98 -9.65
CA SER A 109 -25.98 -7.83 -8.58
C SER A 109 -25.70 -7.25 -7.20
N ASN A 110 -26.60 -7.50 -6.25
CA ASN A 110 -26.38 -7.18 -4.85
C ASN A 110 -25.49 -8.26 -4.22
N VAL A 111 -24.36 -7.87 -3.66
CA VAL A 111 -23.33 -8.78 -3.14
C VAL A 111 -22.85 -8.34 -1.77
N LYS A 112 -22.34 -9.31 -1.02
CA LYS A 112 -21.50 -9.08 0.15
C LYS A 112 -20.06 -9.37 -0.22
N VAL A 113 -19.21 -8.36 -0.12
CA VAL A 113 -17.76 -8.51 -0.31
C VAL A 113 -17.06 -8.63 1.03
N TYR A 114 -16.10 -9.54 1.11
CA TYR A 114 -15.23 -9.73 2.26
C TYR A 114 -13.82 -9.34 1.87
N TYR A 115 -13.22 -8.47 2.66
CA TYR A 115 -11.85 -8.01 2.49
C TYR A 115 -11.00 -8.45 3.67
N GLY A 116 -9.78 -8.89 3.35
CA GLY A 116 -8.81 -9.41 4.31
C GLY A 116 -8.08 -8.31 5.07
N GLU A 117 -6.87 -8.63 5.55
CA GLU A 117 -5.98 -7.64 6.17
C GLU A 117 -4.86 -7.25 5.22
N ARG A 118 -4.46 -5.98 5.27
CA ARG A 118 -3.29 -5.49 4.53
C ARG A 118 -2.30 -4.83 5.48
N ILE A 119 -1.18 -5.51 5.71
CA ILE A 119 -0.02 -4.98 6.42
C ILE A 119 1.20 -5.10 5.49
N GLY A 120 1.81 -3.99 5.11
CA GLY A 120 3.04 -4.03 4.31
C GLY A 120 3.37 -2.75 3.54
N LEU A 121 4.46 -2.82 2.78
CA LEU A 121 4.89 -1.75 1.88
C LEU A 121 3.92 -1.64 0.70
N TYR A 122 3.55 -0.40 0.38
CA TYR A 122 2.88 -0.06 -0.85
C TYR A 122 3.81 -0.37 -2.02
N SER A 123 3.31 -1.18 -2.95
CA SER A 123 4.04 -1.53 -4.16
C SER A 123 3.13 -1.38 -5.36
N THR A 124 3.69 -0.88 -6.47
CA THR A 124 3.03 -0.87 -7.77
C THR A 124 2.55 -2.28 -8.15
N GLY A 125 1.31 -2.39 -8.63
CA GLY A 125 0.68 -3.66 -9.02
C GLY A 125 0.00 -4.44 -7.89
N ARG A 126 -0.09 -3.86 -6.68
CA ARG A 126 -0.84 -4.42 -5.57
C ARG A 126 -1.92 -3.46 -5.08
N CYS A 127 -2.90 -3.98 -4.35
CA CYS A 127 -3.95 -3.17 -3.76
C CYS A 127 -3.41 -2.21 -2.70
N ASP A 128 -3.83 -0.96 -2.82
CA ASP A 128 -3.62 0.11 -1.85
C ASP A 128 -4.30 -0.19 -0.51
N ASN A 129 -5.44 -0.87 -0.54
CA ASN A 129 -6.24 -1.22 0.64
C ASN A 129 -6.31 -2.75 0.80
N ALA A 130 -6.98 -3.21 1.85
CA ALA A 130 -7.34 -4.62 2.01
C ALA A 130 -8.01 -5.16 0.73
N PRO A 131 -7.43 -6.18 0.08
CA PRO A 131 -8.01 -6.73 -1.13
C PRO A 131 -9.29 -7.51 -0.78
N ILE A 132 -10.24 -7.53 -1.71
CA ILE A 132 -11.39 -8.43 -1.63
C ILE A 132 -10.88 -9.86 -1.82
N GLU A 133 -11.18 -10.71 -0.85
CA GLU A 133 -10.85 -12.14 -0.87
C GLU A 133 -12.04 -12.99 -1.34
N LYS A 134 -13.27 -12.53 -1.07
CA LYS A 134 -14.47 -13.31 -1.36
C LYS A 134 -15.66 -12.41 -1.69
N ILE A 135 -16.48 -12.86 -2.64
CA ILE A 135 -17.74 -12.22 -3.03
C ILE A 135 -18.86 -13.24 -2.88
N GLU A 136 -19.91 -12.89 -2.13
CA GLU A 136 -21.12 -13.70 -1.94
C GLU A 136 -22.33 -12.97 -2.53
N VAL A 137 -23.12 -13.65 -3.35
CA VAL A 137 -24.37 -13.08 -3.88
C VAL A 137 -25.44 -13.11 -2.79
N ILE A 138 -26.13 -11.99 -2.61
CA ILE A 138 -27.30 -11.93 -1.73
C ILE A 138 -28.53 -12.15 -2.62
N TYR A 139 -29.12 -13.33 -2.51
CA TYR A 139 -30.42 -13.61 -3.12
C TYR A 139 -31.49 -13.00 -2.23
N GLU A 140 -32.16 -11.95 -2.72
CA GLU A 140 -33.44 -11.49 -2.18
C GLU A 140 -34.58 -12.44 -2.56
#